data_AF-A0A6M0ATR4-F1
#
_entry.id   AF-A0A6M0ATR4-F1
#
_cell.length_a   1.000
_cell.length_b   1.000
_cell.length_c   1.000
_cell.angle_alpha   90.00
_cell.angle_beta   90.00
_cell.angle_gamma   90.00
#
_symmetry.space_group_name_H-M   'P 1'
#
loop_
_entity.id
_entity.type
_entity.pdbx_description
1 polymer ?
#
loop_
_entity_poly.entity_id
_entity_poly.type
_entity_poly.pdbx_seq_one_letter_code
_entity_poly.pdbx_strand_id
1 'polypeptide(L)' 'MGFSPILRTGAPIRDLPPDYGIHSTVSSRFYRWRKAGIWDQIWAGLQQKADAEGLIDWEVH' A
#
# COMPACT_ATOMS: atom_id res chain seq x y z
N MET A 1 1.11 19.32 13.59
CA MET A 1 1.80 18.59 12.51
C MET A 1 2.19 17.21 13.04
N GLY A 2 1.37 16.18 12.76
CA GLY A 2 1.65 14.81 13.19
C GLY A 2 2.45 14.09 12.11
N PHE A 3 3.64 13.60 12.43
CA PHE A 3 4.38 12.69 11.56
C PHE A 3 3.54 11.42 11.42
N SER A 4 2.84 11.25 10.30
CA SER A 4 2.09 10.02 10.05
C SER A 4 3.05 8.99 9.45
N PRO A 5 3.47 7.95 10.19
CA PRO A 5 4.43 6.96 9.69
C PRO A 5 3.88 6.19 8.48
N ILE A 6 2.57 6.23 8.25
CA ILE A 6 1.87 5.61 7.12
C ILE A 6 2.40 6.13 5.78
N LEU A 7 2.73 7.43 5.70
CA LEU A 7 3.17 8.07 4.45
C LEU A 7 4.64 7.78 4.10
N ARG A 8 5.47 7.41 5.09
CA ARG A 8 6.92 7.23 4.91
C ARG A 8 7.36 5.77 5.02
N THR A 9 6.73 5.00 5.90
CA THR A 9 7.18 3.65 6.29
C THR A 9 6.10 2.60 6.02
N GLY A 10 4.88 3.03 5.64
CA GLY A 10 3.71 2.17 5.56
C GLY A 10 3.09 1.91 6.94
N ALA A 11 1.87 1.37 6.96
CA ALA A 11 1.21 0.97 8.20
C ALA A 11 1.77 -0.38 8.69
N PRO A 12 1.98 -0.56 10.01
CA PRO A 12 2.27 -1.87 10.57
C PRO A 12 1.16 -2.86 10.21
N ILE A 13 1.51 -4.05 9.75
CA ILE A 13 0.57 -5.14 9.49
C ILE A 13 -0.33 -5.46 10.70
N ARG A 14 0.15 -5.15 11.92
CA ARG A 14 -0.59 -5.34 13.17
C ARG A 14 -1.79 -4.40 13.29
N ASP A 15 -1.77 -3.27 12.59
CA ASP A 15 -2.85 -2.28 12.61
C ASP A 15 -3.89 -2.53 11.49
N LEU A 16 -3.81 -3.68 10.81
CA LEU A 16 -4.81 -4.09 9.83
C LEU A 16 -6.16 -4.39 10.51
N PRO A 17 -7.30 -4.04 9.88
CA PRO A 17 -8.61 -4.38 10.41
C PRO A 17 -8.77 -5.89 10.63
N PRO A 18 -9.51 -6.32 11.66
CA PRO A 18 -9.69 -7.73 11.98
C PRO A 18 -10.38 -8.52 10.85
N ASP A 19 -11.10 -7.84 9.95
CA ASP A 19 -11.74 -8.44 8.76
C ASP A 19 -10.74 -9.06 7.77
N TYR A 20 -9.45 -8.68 7.83
CA TYR A 20 -8.40 -9.24 6.98
C TYR A 20 -7.92 -10.64 7.44
N GLY A 21 -8.38 -11.12 8.59
CA GLY A 21 -8.01 -12.41 9.14
C GLY A 21 -6.65 -12.40 9.85
N ILE A 22 -6.05 -13.58 10.01
CA ILE A 22 -4.82 -13.73 10.81
C ILE A 22 -3.67 -12.94 10.15
N HIS A 23 -3.11 -12.00 10.90
CA HIS A 23 -2.04 -11.10 10.45
C HIS A 23 -0.85 -11.82 9.77
N SER A 24 -0.50 -13.04 10.22
CA SER A 24 0.59 -13.84 9.64
C SER A 24 0.28 -14.27 8.20
N THR A 25 -0.96 -14.67 7.90
CA THR A 25 -1.40 -15.06 6.56
C THR A 25 -1.41 -13.86 5.60
N VAL A 26 -1.85 -12.70 6.09
CA VAL A 26 -1.85 -11.45 5.30
C VAL A 26 -0.42 -11.04 4.96
N SER A 27 0.49 -11.09 5.94
CA SER A 27 1.92 -10.83 5.74
C SER A 27 2.53 -11.77 4.71
N SER A 28 2.33 -13.08 4.86
CA SER A 28 2.88 -14.07 3.93
C SER A 28 2.33 -13.89 2.51
N ARG A 29 1.04 -13.57 2.36
CA ARG A 29 0.44 -13.27 1.06
C ARG A 29 1.06 -12.03 0.44
N PHE A 30 1.20 -10.96 1.22
CA PHE A 30 1.84 -9.72 0.79
C PHE A 30 3.27 -9.96 0.30
N TYR A 31 4.10 -10.66 1.08
CA TYR A 31 5.48 -10.97 0.66
C TYR A 31 5.55 -11.86 -0.58
N ARG A 32 4.62 -12.82 -0.74
CA ARG A 32 4.52 -13.63 -1.96
C ARG A 32 4.19 -12.78 -3.18
N TRP A 33 3.27 -11.83 -3.06
CA TRP A 33 2.92 -10.91 -4.15
C TRP A 33 4.04 -9.92 -4.46
N ARG A 34 4.76 -9.41 -3.45
CA ARG A 34 5.97 -8.61 -3.65
C ARG A 34 7.03 -9.39 -4.42
N LYS A 35 7.32 -10.63 -4.01
CA LYS A 35 8.30 -11.49 -4.69
C LYS A 35 7.88 -11.83 -6.13
N ALA A 36 6.58 -11.94 -6.39
CA ALA A 36 6.03 -12.21 -7.71
C ALA A 36 5.88 -10.94 -8.59
N GLY A 37 6.21 -9.75 -8.08
CA GLY A 37 6.04 -8.47 -8.80
C GLY A 37 4.57 -8.03 -8.97
N ILE A 38 3.61 -8.76 -8.40
CA ILE A 38 2.18 -8.45 -8.46
C ILE A 38 1.89 -7.12 -7.77
N TRP A 39 2.59 -6.84 -6.66
CA TRP A 39 2.42 -5.59 -5.95
C TRP A 39 2.79 -4.37 -6.81
N ASP A 40 3.84 -4.47 -7.62
CA ASP A 40 4.28 -3.37 -8.47
C ASP A 40 3.27 -3.11 -9.59
N GLN A 41 2.61 -4.16 -10.11
CA GLN A 41 1.50 -4.03 -11.07
C GLN A 41 0.27 -3.37 -10.45
N ILE A 42 -0.12 -3.79 -9.25
CA ILE A 42 -1.23 -3.18 -8.51
C ILE A 42 -0.92 -1.71 -8.25
N TRP A 43 0.30 -1.40 -7.81
CA TRP A 43 0.73 -0.04 -7.52
C TRP A 43 0.69 0.85 -8.77
N ALA A 44 1.23 0.38 -9.90
CA ALA A 44 1.18 1.12 -11.16
C ALA A 44 -0.26 1.36 -11.64
N GLY A 45 -1.14 0.35 -11.52
CA GLY A 45 -2.56 0.50 -11.88
C GLY A 45 -3.30 1.49 -10.98
N LEU A 46 -3.01 1.48 -9.67
CA LEU A 46 -3.58 2.44 -8.72
C LEU A 46 -3.07 3.86 -8.99
N GLN A 47 -1.78 4.03 -9.27
CA GLN A 47 -1.22 5.32 -9.66
C GLN A 47 -1.88 5.85 -10.93
N GLN A 48 -2.02 5.03 -11.98
CA GLN A 48 -2.70 5.44 -13.22
C GLN A 48 -4.16 5.81 -12.99
N LYS A 49 -4.88 5.05 -12.15
CA LYS A 49 -6.27 5.35 -11.82
C LYS A 49 -6.39 6.66 -11.05
N ALA A 50 -5.54 6.88 -10.06
CA ALA A 50 -5.58 8.08 -9.24
C ALA A 50 -5.06 9.33 -9.99
N ASP A 51 -4.13 9.15 -10.94
CA ASP A 51 -3.73 10.17 -11.92
C ASP A 51 -4.92 10.55 -12.83
N ALA A 52 -5.64 9.55 -13.37
CA ALA A 52 -6.83 9.77 -14.18
C ALA A 52 -8.00 10.42 -13.41
N GLU A 53 -8.10 10.15 -12.10
CA GLU A 53 -9.08 10.77 -11.21
C GLU A 53 -8.62 12.15 -10.66
N GLY A 54 -7.42 12.61 -11.01
CA GLY A 54 -6.86 13.89 -10.54
C GLY A 54 -6.59 13.93 -9.03
N LEU A 55 -6.46 12.77 -8.39
CA LEU A 55 -6.24 12.62 -6.95
C LEU A 55 -4.77 12.63 -6.54
N ILE A 56 -3.85 12.60 -7.51
CA ILE A 56 -2.41 12.68 -7.28
C ILE A 56 -1.88 13.98 -7.89
N ASP A 57 -1.55 14.95 -7.05
CA ASP A 57 -0.66 16.03 -7.43
C ASP A 57 0.78 15.49 -7.38
N TRP A 58 1.42 15.37 -8.54
CA TRP A 58 2.82 15.01 -8.66
C TRP A 58 3.77 16.18 -8.30
N GLU A 59 3.32 17.15 -7.49
CA GLU A 59 4.19 18.20 -6.95
C GLU A 59 5.19 17.58 -5.95
N VAL A 60 6.29 17.11 -6.52
CA VAL A 60 7.55 16.88 -5.82
C VAL A 60 8.16 18.26 -5.56
N HIS A 61 7.91 18.83 -4.38
CA HIS A 61 8.73 19.91 -3.80
C HIS A 61 10.00 19.35 -3.15
#